data_AF-A0A260BB00-F1
#
_entry.id   AF-A0A260BB00-F1
#
_cell.length_a   1.000
_cell.length_b   1.000
_cell.length_c   1.000
_cell.angle_alpha   90.00
_cell.angle_beta   90.00
_cell.angle_gamma   90.00
#
_symmetry.space_group_name_H-M   'P 1'
#
loop_
_entity.id
_entity.type
_entity.pdbx_description
1 polymer ?
#
loop_
_entity_poly.entity_id
_entity_poly.type
_entity_poly.pdbx_seq_one_letter_code
_entity_poly.pdbx_strand_id
1 'polypeptide(L)'
;MRFARIQTETGAQICAVDENGAARAVRFADTGESITTLQQVIDAGSAATDRLTAATAAEGGKLLAPIVPHRNVFCVGRNYSEHAAEFAKSGFDATGSADGQHVPQYPVVFTKPAATVIASGDAIDPHTDITSALDYEGEIGVIIGKRASKVSKEDALDYVWGYTLINDMTARDLQRDHKQWFIGKSLDTFCPLGPWAVTADEIDIDDLQLQTRVNGELRQDTNTSQLIFDVATIIETLSAGITLEAGDVIATGTPVGVGIGFDPPKYLVPGDEVVISAPGLGELRNVIGEPSDPDHLVAAGTSRLFVEKTGTGPAVVLIHGLGGSTTVYEPQVAALAETHTVLRYDLSGHGRSPVAGPNSITGWVEELKALLDAEGIEQTALVAHSMGTLVATTFAATYPDRVSKLALLGPVKAQPDAAKTATRARARTVREGGMSAVADTILGAALSSTTHESKPVTVAAVRELLLGQDPAGYASACEALAAAENPDFASISVPVLLLTGDGDKVSPVAVNEELLGIYPSAQLNVLEGVGHWHSLEDPASVTHRLQDFLVKP
;
A
#
# COMPACT_ATOMS: atom_id res chain seq x y z
N MET A 1 -24.54 -8.92 6.43
CA MET A 1 -23.31 -9.73 6.61
C MET A 1 -22.14 -8.87 7.11
N ARG A 2 -21.25 -9.43 7.95
CA ARG A 2 -20.06 -8.75 8.53
C ARG A 2 -18.77 -9.31 7.95
N PHE A 3 -17.81 -8.44 7.63
CA PHE A 3 -16.57 -8.79 6.94
C PHE A 3 -15.34 -8.23 7.63
N ALA A 4 -14.48 -9.11 8.15
CA ALA A 4 -13.16 -8.78 8.65
C ALA A 4 -12.10 -9.12 7.60
N ARG A 5 -11.03 -8.34 7.56
CA ARG A 5 -9.83 -8.68 6.78
C ARG A 5 -8.75 -9.14 7.75
N ILE A 6 -8.26 -10.37 7.57
CA ILE A 6 -7.32 -10.99 8.51
C ILE A 6 -6.05 -11.37 7.76
N GLN A 7 -4.91 -10.89 8.24
CA GLN A 7 -3.59 -11.33 7.80
C GLN A 7 -3.25 -12.65 8.51
N THR A 8 -3.21 -13.72 7.74
CA THR A 8 -2.77 -15.05 8.19
C THR A 8 -1.34 -15.32 7.73
N GLU A 9 -0.77 -16.47 8.13
CA GLU A 9 0.52 -16.93 7.58
C GLU A 9 0.48 -17.06 6.05
N THR A 10 -0.67 -17.44 5.48
CA THR A 10 -0.86 -17.63 4.02
C THR A 10 -1.24 -16.37 3.26
N GLY A 11 -1.23 -15.21 3.91
CA GLY A 11 -1.65 -13.93 3.31
C GLY A 11 -2.94 -13.37 3.91
N ALA A 12 -3.34 -12.21 3.38
CA ALA A 12 -4.58 -11.55 3.77
C ALA A 12 -5.80 -12.25 3.17
N GLN A 13 -6.86 -12.37 3.97
CA GLN A 13 -8.12 -13.03 3.60
C GLN A 13 -9.29 -12.17 4.07
N ILE A 14 -10.38 -12.14 3.31
CA ILE A 14 -11.68 -11.67 3.80
C ILE A 14 -12.40 -12.83 4.48
N CYS A 15 -12.93 -12.54 5.67
CA CYS A 15 -13.65 -13.48 6.50
C CYS A 15 -15.04 -12.95 6.84
N ALA A 16 -16.06 -13.79 6.72
CA ALA A 16 -17.36 -13.53 7.29
C ALA A 16 -17.29 -13.71 8.82
N VAL A 17 -17.84 -12.74 9.56
CA VAL A 17 -17.83 -12.75 11.03
C VAL A 17 -19.23 -13.03 11.54
N ASP A 18 -19.37 -14.01 12.42
CA ASP A 18 -20.65 -14.32 13.07
C ASP A 18 -20.92 -13.45 14.32
N GLU A 19 -22.09 -13.63 14.93
CA GLU A 19 -22.52 -12.86 16.11
C GLU A 19 -21.59 -12.99 17.31
N ASN A 20 -20.83 -14.08 17.40
CA ASN A 20 -19.89 -14.33 18.49
C ASN A 20 -18.48 -13.83 18.16
N GLY A 21 -18.30 -13.16 17.01
CA GLY A 21 -17.00 -12.67 16.55
C GLY A 21 -16.14 -13.75 15.89
N ALA A 22 -16.65 -14.95 15.64
CA ALA A 22 -15.86 -15.99 14.97
C ALA A 22 -15.78 -15.70 13.47
N ALA A 23 -14.55 -15.63 12.96
CA ALA A 23 -14.24 -15.32 11.57
C ALA A 23 -14.03 -16.60 10.75
N ARG A 24 -14.68 -16.69 9.58
CA ARG A 24 -14.52 -17.78 8.61
C ARG A 24 -14.19 -17.20 7.25
N ALA A 25 -13.08 -17.65 6.65
CA ALA A 25 -12.67 -17.17 5.34
C ALA A 25 -13.77 -17.40 4.29
N VAL A 26 -14.00 -16.43 3.42
CA VAL A 26 -15.03 -16.53 2.36
C VAL A 26 -14.42 -16.68 0.97
N ARG A 27 -15.16 -17.37 0.10
CA ARG A 27 -14.83 -17.58 -1.31
C ARG A 27 -16.09 -17.45 -2.15
N PHE A 28 -15.93 -17.12 -3.43
CA PHE A 28 -17.04 -17.19 -4.38
C PHE A 28 -17.36 -18.66 -4.69
N ALA A 29 -18.60 -19.09 -4.44
CA ALA A 29 -19.04 -20.49 -4.56
C ALA A 29 -19.10 -20.95 -6.02
N ASP A 30 -19.33 -20.04 -6.96
CA ASP A 30 -19.38 -20.28 -8.41
C ASP A 30 -17.99 -20.48 -9.01
N THR A 31 -16.95 -19.80 -8.50
CA THR A 31 -15.58 -19.89 -9.04
C THR A 31 -14.59 -20.64 -8.15
N GLY A 32 -14.87 -20.75 -6.85
CA GLY A 32 -13.94 -21.22 -5.82
C GLY A 32 -12.84 -20.22 -5.46
N GLU A 33 -12.87 -19.01 -6.04
CA GLU A 33 -11.82 -18.00 -5.88
C GLU A 33 -11.78 -17.44 -4.46
N SER A 34 -10.56 -17.36 -3.90
CA SER A 34 -10.30 -16.73 -2.60
C SER A 34 -10.49 -15.22 -2.67
N ILE A 35 -11.06 -14.64 -1.61
CA ILE A 35 -11.26 -13.20 -1.50
C ILE A 35 -10.23 -12.65 -0.52
N THR A 36 -9.42 -11.68 -0.95
CA THR A 36 -8.31 -11.09 -0.17
C THR A 36 -8.55 -9.62 0.18
N THR A 37 -9.46 -8.95 -0.53
CA THR A 37 -9.88 -7.56 -0.28
C THR A 37 -11.39 -7.40 -0.28
N LEU A 38 -11.89 -6.43 0.50
CA LEU A 38 -13.32 -6.11 0.49
C LEU A 38 -13.77 -5.54 -0.85
N GLN A 39 -12.88 -4.86 -1.58
CA GLN A 39 -13.15 -4.32 -2.90
C GLN A 39 -13.63 -5.41 -3.87
N GLN A 40 -13.06 -6.61 -3.83
CA GLN A 40 -13.52 -7.74 -4.65
C GLN A 40 -15.00 -8.11 -4.37
N VAL A 41 -15.44 -7.99 -3.11
CA VAL A 41 -16.85 -8.23 -2.73
C VAL A 41 -17.74 -7.09 -3.24
N ILE A 42 -17.28 -5.85 -3.12
CA ILE A 42 -18.00 -4.65 -3.58
C ILE A 42 -18.18 -4.70 -5.11
N ASP A 43 -17.10 -4.94 -5.85
CA ASP A 43 -17.09 -4.98 -7.32
C ASP A 43 -17.95 -6.13 -7.89
N ALA A 44 -18.10 -7.20 -7.13
CA ALA A 44 -18.97 -8.34 -7.46
C ALA A 44 -20.48 -8.02 -7.35
N GLY A 45 -20.84 -6.83 -6.86
CA GLY A 45 -22.21 -6.30 -6.83
C GLY A 45 -23.05 -6.78 -5.66
N SER A 46 -24.30 -6.31 -5.58
CA SER A 46 -25.19 -6.56 -4.43
C SER A 46 -25.53 -8.04 -4.19
N ALA A 47 -25.49 -8.88 -5.23
CA ALA A 47 -25.70 -10.33 -5.12
C ALA A 47 -24.40 -11.11 -4.81
N ALA A 48 -23.29 -10.43 -4.49
CA ALA A 48 -22.04 -11.09 -4.16
C ALA A 48 -22.16 -11.95 -2.91
N THR A 49 -22.83 -11.45 -1.87
CA THR A 49 -23.04 -12.13 -0.58
C THR A 49 -23.76 -13.47 -0.73
N ASP A 50 -24.76 -13.55 -1.62
CA ASP A 50 -25.49 -14.80 -1.91
C ASP A 50 -24.62 -15.88 -2.56
N ARG A 51 -23.53 -15.45 -3.20
CA ARG A 51 -22.55 -16.34 -3.85
C ARG A 51 -21.40 -16.69 -2.94
N LEU A 52 -21.37 -16.21 -1.70
CA LEU A 52 -20.27 -16.54 -0.79
C LEU A 52 -20.51 -17.89 -0.10
N THR A 53 -19.44 -18.66 0.01
CA THR A 53 -19.38 -19.82 0.90
C THR A 53 -18.30 -19.62 1.95
N ALA A 54 -18.60 -19.97 3.20
CA ALA A 54 -17.65 -19.91 4.30
C ALA A 54 -16.82 -21.19 4.33
N ALA A 55 -15.50 -21.03 4.32
CA ALA A 55 -14.53 -22.10 4.44
C ALA A 55 -14.21 -22.40 5.93
N THR A 56 -13.04 -22.99 6.18
CA THR A 56 -12.52 -23.24 7.53
C THR A 56 -12.48 -21.97 8.37
N ALA A 57 -12.62 -22.14 9.70
CA ALA A 57 -12.40 -21.05 10.63
C ALA A 57 -11.01 -20.44 10.43
N ALA A 58 -10.91 -19.12 10.46
CA ALA A 58 -9.63 -18.44 10.51
C ALA A 58 -9.13 -18.55 11.96
N GLU A 59 -8.20 -19.49 12.22
CA GLU A 59 -7.54 -19.61 13.52
C GLU A 59 -6.22 -18.82 13.50
N GLY A 60 -6.10 -17.83 14.38
CA GLY A 60 -4.93 -16.96 14.44
C GLY A 60 -4.84 -15.97 13.26
N GLY A 61 -4.03 -14.92 13.45
CA GLY A 61 -3.80 -13.87 12.45
C GLY A 61 -3.97 -12.47 13.00
N LYS A 62 -3.39 -11.48 12.30
CA LYS A 62 -3.50 -10.06 12.63
C LYS A 62 -4.71 -9.46 11.92
N LEU A 63 -5.58 -8.77 12.65
CA LEU A 63 -6.69 -8.02 12.04
C LEU A 63 -6.12 -6.85 11.21
N LEU A 64 -6.65 -6.68 10.01
CA LEU A 64 -6.36 -5.54 9.13
C LEU A 64 -7.60 -4.65 9.04
N ALA A 65 -7.43 -3.39 8.61
CA ALA A 65 -8.57 -2.55 8.26
C ALA A 65 -9.42 -3.28 7.19
N PRO A 66 -10.76 -3.35 7.34
CA PRO A 66 -11.62 -4.09 6.41
C PRO A 66 -11.52 -3.52 4.99
N ILE A 67 -11.28 -2.21 4.86
CA ILE A 67 -11.01 -1.53 3.60
C ILE A 67 -9.96 -0.43 3.81
N VAL A 68 -9.04 -0.31 2.85
CA VAL A 68 -8.21 0.87 2.66
C VAL A 68 -8.68 1.48 1.34
N PRO A 69 -9.34 2.65 1.35
CA PRO A 69 -9.89 3.22 0.12
C PRO A 69 -8.78 3.60 -0.86
N HIS A 70 -9.08 3.55 -2.16
CA HIS A 70 -8.14 3.98 -3.20
C HIS A 70 -7.90 5.50 -3.21
N ARG A 71 -8.81 6.27 -2.58
CA ARG A 71 -8.77 7.72 -2.46
C ARG A 71 -8.79 8.11 -0.99
N ASN A 72 -8.59 9.39 -0.70
CA ASN A 72 -8.73 9.90 0.65
C ASN A 72 -10.13 9.57 1.22
N VAL A 73 -10.19 9.33 2.53
CA VAL A 73 -11.45 9.24 3.28
C VAL A 73 -12.08 10.64 3.28
N PHE A 74 -13.32 10.77 2.84
CA PHE A 74 -14.08 12.01 2.95
C PHE A 74 -14.60 12.15 4.37
N CYS A 75 -14.43 13.30 5.01
CA CYS A 75 -14.79 13.50 6.41
C CYS A 75 -15.71 14.70 6.55
N VAL A 76 -16.73 14.59 7.40
CA VAL A 76 -17.70 15.66 7.65
C VAL A 76 -17.50 16.21 9.06
N GLY A 77 -17.08 17.46 9.17
CA GLY A 77 -16.91 18.10 10.48
C GLY A 77 -18.21 18.72 10.99
N ARG A 78 -18.30 18.86 12.32
CA ARG A 78 -19.40 19.57 13.02
C ARG A 78 -20.79 19.06 12.68
N ASN A 79 -20.94 17.74 12.53
CA ASN A 79 -22.20 17.13 12.13
C ASN A 79 -23.13 16.71 13.28
N TYR A 80 -22.79 17.07 14.53
CA TYR A 80 -23.66 16.95 15.69
C TYR A 80 -23.82 18.33 16.35
N SER A 81 -25.06 18.71 16.70
CA SER A 81 -25.38 20.06 17.18
C SER A 81 -24.66 20.43 18.49
N GLU A 82 -24.60 19.50 19.45
CA GLU A 82 -23.90 19.71 20.72
C GLU A 82 -22.38 19.76 20.55
N HIS A 83 -21.83 18.93 19.67
CA HIS A 83 -20.40 18.98 19.32
C HIS A 83 -20.02 20.31 18.65
N ALA A 84 -20.86 20.80 17.74
CA ALA A 84 -20.61 22.06 17.07
C ALA A 84 -20.62 23.26 18.05
N ALA A 85 -21.43 23.18 19.11
CA ALA A 85 -21.43 24.16 20.20
C ALA A 85 -20.22 24.00 21.16
N GLU A 86 -19.77 22.77 21.42
CA GLU A 86 -18.56 22.46 22.21
C GLU A 86 -17.30 22.98 21.50
N PHE A 87 -17.12 22.66 20.23
CA PHE A 87 -15.97 23.08 19.44
C PHE A 87 -15.89 24.61 19.31
N ALA A 88 -17.02 25.30 19.14
CA ALA A 88 -17.05 26.76 19.09
C ALA A 88 -16.56 27.43 20.39
N LYS A 89 -16.71 26.77 21.55
CA LYS A 89 -16.22 27.28 22.84
C LYS A 89 -14.72 27.07 23.05
N SER A 90 -14.09 26.16 22.30
CA SER A 90 -12.67 25.83 22.47
C SER A 90 -11.71 26.97 22.08
N GLY A 91 -12.15 27.89 21.21
CA GLY A 91 -11.30 28.91 20.60
C GLY A 91 -10.51 28.43 19.38
N PHE A 92 -10.76 27.21 18.88
CA PHE A 92 -10.10 26.60 17.71
C PHE A 92 -10.98 26.65 16.43
N ASP A 93 -12.12 27.34 16.48
CA ASP A 93 -13.04 27.45 15.34
C ASP A 93 -12.59 28.51 14.32
N ALA A 94 -11.85 28.08 13.29
CA ALA A 94 -11.49 28.93 12.15
C ALA A 94 -12.62 29.10 11.12
N THR A 95 -13.76 28.41 11.29
CA THR A 95 -14.87 28.31 10.32
C THR A 95 -16.21 28.84 10.86
N GLY A 96 -16.20 29.38 12.07
CA GLY A 96 -17.40 29.84 12.77
C GLY A 96 -18.16 30.91 11.99
N SER A 97 -19.48 30.86 12.05
CA SER A 97 -20.33 31.93 11.52
C SER A 97 -20.14 33.20 12.37
N ALA A 98 -20.05 34.35 11.72
CA ALA A 98 -19.91 35.66 12.38
C ALA A 98 -21.11 36.02 13.29
N ASP A 99 -22.19 35.23 13.22
CA ASP A 99 -23.52 35.54 13.72
C ASP A 99 -23.92 34.70 14.95
N GLY A 100 -23.01 33.87 15.49
CA GLY A 100 -23.29 33.05 16.67
C GLY A 100 -24.16 31.81 16.41
N GLN A 101 -24.39 31.43 15.14
CA GLN A 101 -25.04 30.17 14.80
C GLN A 101 -24.01 29.04 14.77
N HIS A 102 -24.11 28.12 15.73
CA HIS A 102 -23.14 27.03 15.89
C HIS A 102 -23.34 25.86 14.92
N VAL A 103 -24.44 25.81 14.15
CA VAL A 103 -24.74 24.74 13.19
C VAL A 103 -24.41 25.21 11.76
N PRO A 104 -23.58 24.48 11.00
CA PRO A 104 -23.28 24.83 9.60
C PRO A 104 -24.54 24.81 8.72
N GLN A 105 -24.59 25.67 7.68
CA GLN A 105 -25.67 25.63 6.69
C GLN A 105 -25.51 24.47 5.68
N TYR A 106 -24.27 24.07 5.43
CA TYR A 106 -23.89 22.99 4.51
C TYR A 106 -22.85 22.09 5.20
N PRO A 107 -22.75 20.80 4.81
CA PRO A 107 -21.71 19.91 5.31
C PRO A 107 -20.30 20.50 5.14
N VAL A 108 -19.52 20.54 6.23
CA VAL A 108 -18.11 20.97 6.17
C VAL A 108 -17.27 19.74 5.83
N VAL A 109 -16.75 19.70 4.59
CA VAL A 109 -16.02 18.54 4.09
C VAL A 109 -14.52 18.78 4.09
N PHE A 110 -13.78 17.81 4.60
CA PHE A 110 -12.33 17.68 4.48
C PHE A 110 -11.98 16.22 4.14
N THR A 111 -10.69 15.88 4.09
CA THR A 111 -10.28 14.51 3.79
C THR A 111 -9.10 14.06 4.64
N LYS A 112 -8.90 12.74 4.74
CA LYS A 112 -7.70 12.10 5.30
C LYS A 112 -7.08 11.17 4.25
N PRO A 113 -5.75 11.18 4.02
CA PRO A 113 -5.11 10.25 3.09
C PRO A 113 -5.40 8.81 3.46
N ALA A 114 -5.63 7.96 2.45
CA ALA A 114 -5.84 6.52 2.64
C ALA A 114 -4.67 5.85 3.39
N ALA A 115 -3.46 6.38 3.24
CA ALA A 115 -2.26 5.90 3.93
C ALA A 115 -2.32 6.04 5.46
N THR A 116 -3.19 6.90 6.00
CA THR A 116 -3.37 7.06 7.45
C THR A 116 -4.22 5.95 8.08
N VAL A 117 -4.82 5.08 7.26
CA VAL A 117 -5.71 4.02 7.70
C VAL A 117 -4.94 2.90 8.40
N ILE A 118 -5.33 2.59 9.63
CA ILE A 118 -4.81 1.46 10.42
C ILE A 118 -5.94 0.59 10.96
N ALA A 119 -5.62 -0.65 11.33
CA ALA A 119 -6.61 -1.59 11.81
C ALA A 119 -6.95 -1.39 13.29
N SER A 120 -8.05 -2.00 13.73
CA SER A 120 -8.27 -2.24 15.16
C SER A 120 -7.14 -3.14 15.70
N GLY A 121 -6.52 -2.72 16.81
CA GLY A 121 -5.38 -3.36 17.45
C GLY A 121 -4.01 -2.75 17.08
N ASP A 122 -3.94 -1.94 16.02
CA ASP A 122 -2.71 -1.21 15.67
C ASP A 122 -2.48 -0.04 16.63
N ALA A 123 -1.21 0.33 16.84
CA ALA A 123 -0.86 1.50 17.63
C ALA A 123 -1.04 2.79 16.82
N ILE A 124 -1.52 3.84 17.49
CA ILE A 124 -1.59 5.20 16.95
C ILE A 124 -0.35 5.95 17.40
N ASP A 125 0.45 6.42 16.46
CA ASP A 125 1.61 7.25 16.75
C ASP A 125 1.15 8.54 17.45
N PRO A 126 1.67 8.85 18.64
CA PRO A 126 1.34 10.09 19.33
C PRO A 126 1.87 11.35 18.62
N HIS A 127 2.83 11.22 17.70
CA HIS A 127 3.50 12.35 17.00
C HIS A 127 3.98 13.43 17.99
N THR A 128 4.56 13.00 19.13
CA THR A 128 4.95 13.89 20.24
C THR A 128 5.98 14.95 19.89
N ASP A 129 6.65 14.80 18.74
CA ASP A 129 7.60 15.74 18.17
C ASP A 129 6.93 16.94 17.49
N ILE A 130 5.65 16.82 17.08
CA ILE A 130 4.92 17.87 16.36
C ILE A 130 3.55 18.25 16.93
N THR A 131 2.97 17.45 17.84
CA THR A 131 1.71 17.80 18.53
C THR A 131 1.75 17.51 20.03
N SER A 132 1.02 18.32 20.79
CA SER A 132 0.78 18.13 22.23
C SER A 132 -0.71 18.08 22.58
N ALA A 133 -1.58 18.08 21.56
CA ALA A 133 -3.02 18.22 21.70
C ALA A 133 -3.74 17.12 20.90
N LEU A 134 -3.33 15.87 21.12
CA LEU A 134 -3.88 14.68 20.47
C LEU A 134 -5.28 14.37 21.01
N ASP A 135 -6.22 14.11 20.12
CA ASP A 135 -7.64 13.93 20.45
C ASP A 135 -8.28 12.80 19.62
N TYR A 136 -9.35 12.22 20.17
CA TYR A 136 -10.16 11.17 19.55
C TYR A 136 -11.47 11.75 19.03
N GLU A 137 -12.00 11.11 17.99
CA GLU A 137 -13.31 11.43 17.42
C GLU A 137 -13.95 10.12 16.92
N GLY A 138 -14.81 9.50 17.72
CA GLY A 138 -15.53 8.30 17.27
C GLY A 138 -16.58 8.66 16.23
N GLU A 139 -16.63 7.93 15.11
CA GLU A 139 -17.53 8.16 13.99
C GLU A 139 -18.04 6.86 13.35
N ILE A 140 -19.14 6.97 12.60
CA ILE A 140 -19.59 5.94 11.67
C ILE A 140 -18.96 6.20 10.29
N GLY A 141 -18.34 5.16 9.73
CA GLY A 141 -17.86 5.14 8.36
C GLY A 141 -18.90 4.55 7.42
N VAL A 142 -19.17 5.23 6.31
CA VAL A 142 -20.05 4.76 5.22
C VAL A 142 -19.18 4.32 4.05
N ILE A 143 -19.42 3.12 3.53
CA ILE A 143 -18.68 2.55 2.39
C ILE A 143 -19.58 2.61 1.16
N ILE A 144 -19.12 3.27 0.10
CA ILE A 144 -19.86 3.39 -1.16
C ILE A 144 -19.75 2.09 -1.96
N GLY A 145 -20.88 1.56 -2.45
CA GLY A 145 -20.94 0.28 -3.16
C GLY A 145 -20.95 0.36 -4.67
N LYS A 146 -21.33 1.51 -5.22
CA LYS A 146 -21.39 1.72 -6.66
C LYS A 146 -21.18 3.19 -6.97
N ARG A 147 -20.72 3.48 -8.18
CA ARG A 147 -20.46 4.85 -8.65
C ARG A 147 -21.67 5.77 -8.42
N ALA A 148 -21.50 6.84 -7.64
CA ALA A 148 -22.54 7.82 -7.31
C ALA A 148 -22.17 9.21 -7.86
N SER A 149 -23.00 9.77 -8.74
CA SER A 149 -22.79 11.09 -9.33
C SER A 149 -24.13 11.77 -9.51
N LYS A 150 -24.27 12.98 -8.93
CA LYS A 150 -25.52 13.76 -8.89
C LYS A 150 -26.70 12.95 -8.37
N VAL A 151 -26.47 12.20 -7.29
CA VAL A 151 -27.48 11.36 -6.65
C VAL A 151 -28.36 12.25 -5.77
N SER A 152 -29.69 12.09 -5.85
CA SER A 152 -30.60 12.81 -4.96
C SER A 152 -30.61 12.17 -3.57
N LYS A 153 -31.04 12.93 -2.57
CA LYS A 153 -31.18 12.41 -1.20
C LYS A 153 -32.01 11.14 -1.11
N GLU A 154 -33.11 11.04 -1.87
CA GLU A 154 -34.02 9.88 -1.82
C GLU A 154 -33.37 8.58 -2.30
N ASP A 155 -32.47 8.68 -3.28
CA ASP A 155 -31.79 7.52 -3.88
C ASP A 155 -30.45 7.21 -3.20
N ALA A 156 -29.98 8.07 -2.29
CA ALA A 156 -28.60 8.05 -1.78
C ALA A 156 -28.22 6.75 -1.07
N LEU A 157 -29.12 6.17 -0.27
CA LEU A 157 -28.83 4.95 0.48
C LEU A 157 -28.66 3.72 -0.41
N ASP A 158 -29.23 3.72 -1.63
CA ASP A 158 -29.04 2.64 -2.61
C ASP A 158 -27.59 2.53 -3.11
N TYR A 159 -26.78 3.56 -2.87
CA TYR A 159 -25.36 3.60 -3.23
C TYR A 159 -24.44 3.17 -2.08
N VAL A 160 -24.98 2.93 -0.89
CA VAL A 160 -24.22 2.47 0.27
C VAL A 160 -24.07 0.96 0.20
N TRP A 161 -22.82 0.47 0.26
CA TRP A 161 -22.55 -0.95 0.43
C TRP A 161 -22.74 -1.37 1.88
N GLY A 162 -22.30 -0.54 2.81
CA GLY A 162 -22.31 -0.85 4.23
C GLY A 162 -21.60 0.18 5.10
N TYR A 163 -21.33 -0.22 6.33
CA TYR A 163 -20.86 0.65 7.40
C TYR A 163 -19.68 0.02 8.18
N THR A 164 -18.89 0.86 8.83
CA THR A 164 -17.77 0.48 9.73
C THR A 164 -17.62 1.55 10.82
N LEU A 165 -16.74 1.35 11.81
CA LEU A 165 -16.34 2.44 12.72
C LEU A 165 -15.07 3.13 12.20
N ILE A 166 -14.94 4.41 12.51
CA ILE A 166 -13.76 5.24 12.25
C ILE A 166 -13.40 6.01 13.52
N ASN A 167 -12.11 6.14 13.81
CA ASN A 167 -11.59 7.14 14.74
C ASN A 167 -10.95 8.27 13.93
N ASP A 168 -11.56 9.46 13.92
CA ASP A 168 -11.00 10.63 13.27
C ASP A 168 -9.98 11.35 14.18
N MET A 169 -8.84 10.67 14.42
CA MET A 169 -7.77 11.19 15.27
C MET A 169 -7.33 12.58 14.83
N THR A 170 -7.13 13.45 15.82
CA THR A 170 -6.90 14.87 15.57
C THR A 170 -5.77 15.43 16.42
N ALA A 171 -4.80 16.08 15.78
CA ALA A 171 -3.84 16.99 16.42
C ALA A 171 -4.45 18.40 16.43
N ARG A 172 -5.03 18.82 17.55
CA ARG A 172 -5.85 20.05 17.64
C ARG A 172 -5.05 21.33 17.43
N ASP A 173 -3.81 21.36 17.89
CA ASP A 173 -2.87 22.46 17.66
C ASP A 173 -2.60 22.64 16.16
N LEU A 174 -2.27 21.56 15.45
CA LEU A 174 -2.08 21.59 13.99
C LEU A 174 -3.36 21.93 13.23
N GLN A 175 -4.51 21.41 13.67
CA GLN A 175 -5.83 21.72 13.09
C GLN A 175 -6.10 23.23 13.11
N ARG A 176 -5.79 23.91 14.23
CA ARG A 176 -5.92 25.37 14.37
C ARG A 176 -4.86 26.12 13.56
N ASP A 177 -3.60 25.73 13.70
CA ASP A 177 -2.47 26.51 13.16
C ASP A 177 -2.47 26.50 11.62
N HIS A 178 -2.87 25.40 11.00
CA HIS A 178 -2.93 25.26 9.55
C HIS A 178 -4.25 25.74 8.92
N LYS A 179 -5.29 26.02 9.74
CA LYS A 179 -6.64 26.47 9.36
C LYS A 179 -7.44 25.46 8.53
N GLN A 180 -6.88 24.97 7.43
CA GLN A 180 -7.40 23.80 6.74
C GLN A 180 -7.12 22.58 7.61
N TRP A 181 -8.16 21.80 7.93
CA TRP A 181 -8.06 20.73 8.91
C TRP A 181 -7.22 19.54 8.44
N PHE A 182 -6.91 19.45 7.14
CA PHE A 182 -6.16 18.35 6.54
C PHE A 182 -4.92 17.94 7.36
N ILE A 183 -3.99 18.86 7.65
CA ILE A 183 -2.75 18.51 8.37
C ILE A 183 -3.04 17.99 9.79
N GLY A 184 -3.90 18.65 10.55
CA GLY A 184 -4.26 18.21 11.91
C GLY A 184 -5.07 16.90 11.94
N LYS A 185 -5.62 16.48 10.80
CA LYS A 185 -6.42 15.27 10.63
C LYS A 185 -5.67 14.15 9.90
N SER A 186 -4.45 14.36 9.42
CA SER A 186 -3.84 13.46 8.42
C SER A 186 -2.42 13.02 8.75
N LEU A 187 -2.02 13.04 10.02
CA LEU A 187 -0.77 12.41 10.42
C LEU A 187 -0.86 10.89 10.24
N ASP A 188 0.27 10.23 10.06
CA ASP A 188 0.29 8.77 9.89
C ASP A 188 -0.39 8.10 11.10
N THR A 189 -1.11 7.01 10.85
CA THR A 189 -1.97 6.28 11.81
C THR A 189 -3.24 7.00 12.30
N PHE A 190 -3.56 8.21 11.83
CA PHE A 190 -4.71 8.98 12.33
C PHE A 190 -6.09 8.54 11.81
N CYS A 191 -6.20 7.46 11.02
CA CYS A 191 -7.49 6.93 10.57
C CYS A 191 -7.71 5.46 10.95
N PRO A 192 -7.75 5.10 12.26
CA PRO A 192 -8.23 3.79 12.64
C PRO A 192 -9.61 3.49 12.05
N LEU A 193 -9.75 2.34 11.40
CA LEU A 193 -10.97 1.94 10.69
C LEU A 193 -11.21 0.43 10.87
N GLY A 194 -12.39 0.06 11.38
CA GLY A 194 -12.74 -1.34 11.62
C GLY A 194 -13.73 -1.52 12.76
N PRO A 195 -13.72 -2.66 13.49
CA PRO A 195 -12.88 -3.85 13.28
C PRO A 195 -13.26 -4.65 12.04
N TRP A 196 -14.48 -4.46 11.54
CA TRP A 196 -15.01 -5.08 10.33
C TRP A 196 -16.00 -4.15 9.63
N ALA A 197 -16.28 -4.43 8.36
CA ALA A 197 -17.32 -3.74 7.60
C ALA A 197 -18.60 -4.58 7.58
N VAL A 198 -19.76 -3.94 7.66
CA VAL A 198 -21.06 -4.60 7.76
C VAL A 198 -21.96 -4.10 6.63
N THR A 199 -22.61 -5.01 5.91
CA THR A 199 -23.50 -4.63 4.80
C THR A 199 -24.70 -3.82 5.28
N ALA A 200 -25.18 -2.93 4.41
CA ALA A 200 -26.18 -1.92 4.78
C ALA A 200 -27.51 -2.49 5.31
N ASP A 201 -27.90 -3.69 4.87
CA ASP A 201 -29.12 -4.37 5.28
C ASP A 201 -29.15 -4.81 6.76
N GLU A 202 -28.01 -4.82 7.45
CA GLU A 202 -27.90 -5.20 8.87
C GLU A 202 -27.92 -4.01 9.83
N ILE A 203 -27.85 -2.78 9.31
CA ILE A 203 -27.64 -1.57 10.11
C ILE A 203 -28.74 -0.57 9.79
N ASP A 204 -29.49 -0.19 10.82
CA ASP A 204 -30.37 0.97 10.75
C ASP A 204 -29.55 2.24 11.02
N ILE A 205 -29.11 2.90 9.95
CA ILE A 205 -28.23 4.06 10.05
C ILE A 205 -28.93 5.29 10.64
N ASP A 206 -30.26 5.33 10.63
CA ASP A 206 -31.03 6.45 11.19
C ASP A 206 -31.22 6.31 12.71
N ASP A 207 -30.98 5.12 13.28
CA ASP A 207 -31.06 4.84 14.72
C ASP A 207 -29.92 3.91 15.20
N LEU A 208 -28.68 4.41 15.15
CA LEU A 208 -27.49 3.68 15.58
C LEU A 208 -26.78 4.38 16.73
N GLN A 209 -26.65 3.68 17.85
CA GLN A 209 -25.89 4.17 19.01
C GLN A 209 -24.38 4.12 18.72
N LEU A 210 -23.67 5.18 19.08
CA LEU A 210 -22.22 5.30 18.97
C LEU A 210 -21.63 5.74 20.33
N GLN A 211 -20.63 4.99 20.80
CA GLN A 211 -19.92 5.29 22.05
C GLN A 211 -18.42 5.30 21.86
N THR A 212 -17.74 6.23 22.53
CA THR A 212 -16.27 6.27 22.64
C THR A 212 -15.85 6.25 24.10
N ARG A 213 -14.91 5.35 24.43
CA ARG A 213 -14.30 5.23 25.75
C ARG A 213 -12.80 5.45 25.66
N VAL A 214 -12.23 6.14 26.66
CA VAL A 214 -10.78 6.27 26.83
C VAL A 214 -10.40 5.65 28.17
N ASN A 215 -9.56 4.62 28.16
CA ASN A 215 -9.19 3.84 29.36
C ASN A 215 -10.44 3.35 30.16
N GLY A 216 -11.51 2.99 29.45
CA GLY A 216 -12.79 2.58 30.02
C GLY A 216 -13.73 3.71 30.45
N GLU A 217 -13.26 4.96 30.55
CA GLU A 217 -14.11 6.14 30.81
C GLU A 217 -14.96 6.45 29.58
N LEU A 218 -16.30 6.46 29.72
CA LEU A 218 -17.20 6.89 28.65
C LEU A 218 -17.02 8.40 28.40
N ARG A 219 -16.59 8.76 27.19
CA ARG A 219 -16.33 10.14 26.77
C ARG A 219 -17.37 10.65 25.79
N GLN A 220 -17.83 9.81 24.86
CA GLN A 220 -18.85 10.14 23.87
C GLN A 220 -19.99 9.10 23.91
N ASP A 221 -21.24 9.55 23.81
CA ASP A 221 -22.43 8.70 23.81
C ASP A 221 -23.55 9.38 23.01
N THR A 222 -23.82 8.92 21.80
CA THR A 222 -24.78 9.55 20.87
C THR A 222 -25.54 8.53 20.05
N ASN A 223 -26.51 9.03 19.28
CA ASN A 223 -27.22 8.25 18.28
C ASN A 223 -27.16 8.98 16.92
N THR A 224 -27.04 8.25 15.82
CA THR A 224 -26.97 8.81 14.45
C THR A 224 -28.22 9.61 14.05
N SER A 225 -29.37 9.39 14.69
CA SER A 225 -30.56 10.27 14.56
C SER A 225 -30.29 11.74 14.93
N GLN A 226 -29.19 12.04 15.63
CA GLN A 226 -28.78 13.39 16.01
C GLN A 226 -27.85 14.07 15.00
N LEU A 227 -27.53 13.41 13.88
CA LEU A 227 -26.78 14.03 12.79
C LEU A 227 -27.54 15.25 12.26
N ILE A 228 -26.82 16.37 12.07
CA ILE A 228 -27.37 17.57 11.43
C ILE A 228 -27.64 17.29 9.95
N PHE A 229 -26.68 16.64 9.29
CA PHE A 229 -26.76 16.15 7.93
C PHE A 229 -26.69 14.62 7.96
N ASP A 230 -27.81 13.96 7.72
CA ASP A 230 -27.88 12.50 7.59
C ASP A 230 -27.01 11.98 6.43
N VAL A 231 -26.78 10.65 6.41
CA VAL A 231 -25.93 10.00 5.39
C VAL A 231 -26.40 10.31 3.97
N ALA A 232 -27.71 10.33 3.75
CA ALA A 232 -28.30 10.65 2.46
C ALA A 232 -27.95 12.08 2.00
N THR A 233 -28.02 13.06 2.91
CA THR A 233 -27.67 14.46 2.66
C THR A 233 -26.18 14.62 2.36
N ILE A 234 -25.31 13.88 3.06
CA ILE A 234 -23.87 13.91 2.82
C ILE A 234 -23.55 13.39 1.41
N ILE A 235 -24.13 12.24 1.02
CA ILE A 235 -23.93 11.64 -0.30
C ILE A 235 -24.46 12.56 -1.41
N GLU A 236 -25.66 13.14 -1.25
CA GLU A 236 -26.20 14.12 -2.19
C GLU A 236 -25.24 15.31 -2.35
N THR A 237 -24.78 15.87 -1.24
CA THR A 237 -23.88 17.04 -1.23
C THR A 237 -22.57 16.75 -1.95
N LEU A 238 -21.90 15.64 -1.62
CA LEU A 238 -20.64 15.26 -2.26
C LEU A 238 -20.84 14.93 -3.74
N SER A 239 -21.86 14.12 -4.03
CA SER A 239 -22.09 13.59 -5.38
C SER A 239 -22.54 14.66 -6.38
N ALA A 240 -23.07 15.80 -5.91
CA ALA A 240 -23.49 16.92 -6.77
C ALA A 240 -22.38 17.43 -7.71
N GLY A 241 -21.12 17.39 -7.26
CA GLY A 241 -19.95 17.83 -8.03
C GLY A 241 -18.78 16.84 -8.07
N ILE A 242 -18.73 15.88 -7.17
CA ILE A 242 -17.64 14.90 -7.04
C ILE A 242 -18.23 13.51 -7.27
N THR A 243 -17.81 12.79 -8.30
CA THR A 243 -18.25 11.39 -8.44
C THR A 243 -17.61 10.55 -7.33
N LEU A 244 -18.46 9.92 -6.50
CA LEU A 244 -18.06 8.89 -5.56
C LEU A 244 -17.94 7.56 -6.30
N GLU A 245 -16.92 6.79 -5.98
CA GLU A 245 -16.61 5.49 -6.58
C GLU A 245 -16.88 4.37 -5.58
N ALA A 246 -17.10 3.15 -6.08
CA ALA A 246 -17.21 1.98 -5.23
C ALA A 246 -15.91 1.80 -4.40
N GLY A 247 -16.04 1.61 -3.09
CA GLY A 247 -14.93 1.52 -2.15
C GLY A 247 -14.50 2.85 -1.52
N ASP A 248 -15.07 3.98 -1.92
CA ASP A 248 -14.89 5.23 -1.16
C ASP A 248 -15.46 5.09 0.25
N VAL A 249 -14.82 5.79 1.19
CA VAL A 249 -15.24 5.84 2.59
C VAL A 249 -15.56 7.27 2.99
N ILE A 250 -16.68 7.45 3.69
CA ILE A 250 -17.12 8.72 4.27
C ILE A 250 -17.22 8.58 5.79
N ALA A 251 -16.48 9.40 6.54
CA ALA A 251 -16.61 9.56 7.98
C ALA A 251 -17.66 10.66 8.27
N THR A 252 -18.70 10.32 9.03
CA THR A 252 -19.95 11.11 9.10
C THR A 252 -19.93 12.26 10.11
N GLY A 253 -18.86 12.43 10.87
CA GLY A 253 -18.74 13.39 11.96
C GLY A 253 -18.87 12.75 13.34
N THR A 254 -18.29 13.43 14.33
CA THR A 254 -18.23 12.98 15.72
C THR A 254 -19.18 13.75 16.66
N PRO A 255 -19.71 13.10 17.72
CA PRO A 255 -20.53 13.77 18.72
C PRO A 255 -19.72 14.55 19.77
N VAL A 256 -20.47 15.20 20.69
CA VAL A 256 -19.91 15.91 21.85
C VAL A 256 -19.08 14.97 22.74
N GLY A 257 -18.11 15.52 23.45
CA GLY A 257 -17.26 14.75 24.39
C GLY A 257 -15.87 14.42 23.85
N VAL A 258 -15.42 15.15 22.82
CA VAL A 258 -14.02 15.14 22.38
C VAL A 258 -13.12 15.72 23.48
N GLY A 259 -11.86 15.32 23.52
CA GLY A 259 -10.89 15.71 24.55
C GLY A 259 -10.73 17.23 24.70
N ILE A 260 -10.75 17.98 23.60
CA ILE A 260 -10.70 19.46 23.64
C ILE A 260 -11.93 20.11 24.30
N GLY A 261 -13.06 19.40 24.39
CA GLY A 261 -14.32 19.90 24.94
C GLY A 261 -14.39 19.94 26.47
N PHE A 262 -13.45 19.29 27.16
CA PHE A 262 -13.39 19.27 28.62
C PHE A 262 -12.75 20.56 29.18
N ASP A 263 -13.07 20.88 30.44
CA ASP A 263 -12.42 21.97 31.19
C ASP A 263 -11.79 21.40 32.49
N PRO A 264 -10.45 21.25 32.55
CA PRO A 264 -9.48 21.47 31.47
C PRO A 264 -9.56 20.40 30.35
N PRO A 265 -9.02 20.66 29.14
CA PRO A 265 -8.97 19.68 28.06
C PRO A 265 -8.32 18.36 28.47
N LYS A 266 -8.85 17.24 27.97
CA LYS A 266 -8.37 15.87 28.23
C LYS A 266 -7.78 15.24 26.96
N TYR A 267 -6.60 15.72 26.54
CA TYR A 267 -5.86 15.13 25.42
C TYR A 267 -5.31 13.74 25.74
N LEU A 268 -5.11 12.95 24.69
CA LEU A 268 -4.54 11.62 24.75
C LEU A 268 -3.03 11.67 24.97
N VAL A 269 -2.51 10.69 25.70
CA VAL A 269 -1.08 10.51 25.94
C VAL A 269 -0.64 9.07 25.63
N PRO A 270 0.67 8.81 25.40
CA PRO A 270 1.17 7.46 25.20
C PRO A 270 0.72 6.50 26.31
N GLY A 271 0.18 5.35 25.91
CA GLY A 271 -0.40 4.33 26.78
C GLY A 271 -1.93 4.38 26.92
N ASP A 272 -2.59 5.47 26.50
CA ASP A 272 -4.05 5.54 26.51
C ASP A 272 -4.66 4.57 25.48
N GLU A 273 -5.72 3.85 25.87
CA GLU A 273 -6.55 3.04 24.97
C GLU A 273 -7.82 3.81 24.60
N VAL A 274 -8.10 3.91 23.30
CA VAL A 274 -9.36 4.44 22.76
C VAL A 274 -10.19 3.29 22.20
N VAL A 275 -11.46 3.22 22.61
CA VAL A 275 -12.41 2.20 22.17
C VAL A 275 -13.67 2.88 21.62
N ILE A 276 -13.95 2.71 20.34
CA ILE A 276 -15.19 3.16 19.70
C ILE A 276 -16.06 1.94 19.45
N SER A 277 -17.36 2.06 19.69
CA SER A 277 -18.30 0.95 19.56
C SER A 277 -19.67 1.40 19.08
N ALA A 278 -20.29 0.54 18.28
CA ALA A 278 -21.70 0.65 17.90
C ALA A 278 -22.32 -0.75 17.77
N PRO A 279 -23.61 -0.94 18.14
CA PRO A 279 -24.30 -2.22 17.94
C PRO A 279 -24.16 -2.71 16.49
N GLY A 280 -23.86 -4.01 16.32
CA GLY A 280 -23.64 -4.61 15.01
C GLY A 280 -22.27 -4.35 14.38
N LEU A 281 -21.67 -3.18 14.59
CA LEU A 281 -20.35 -2.80 14.03
C LEU A 281 -19.17 -3.26 14.90
N GLY A 282 -19.41 -3.69 16.14
CA GLY A 282 -18.36 -4.21 17.03
C GLY A 282 -17.59 -3.10 17.74
N GLU A 283 -16.31 -3.33 18.00
CA GLU A 283 -15.43 -2.40 18.72
C GLU A 283 -14.12 -2.14 17.98
N LEU A 284 -13.84 -0.88 17.69
CA LEU A 284 -12.58 -0.40 17.15
C LEU A 284 -11.69 0.05 18.32
N ARG A 285 -10.55 -0.62 18.51
CA ARG A 285 -9.68 -0.49 19.69
C ARG A 285 -8.27 -0.16 19.25
N ASN A 286 -7.69 0.91 19.78
CA ASN A 286 -6.32 1.29 19.47
C ASN A 286 -5.64 1.90 20.71
N VAL A 287 -4.32 1.69 20.83
CA VAL A 287 -3.51 2.26 21.92
C VAL A 287 -2.60 3.35 21.35
N ILE A 288 -2.46 4.45 22.07
CA ILE A 288 -1.49 5.49 21.71
C ILE A 288 -0.08 5.00 22.04
N GLY A 289 0.79 4.90 21.06
CA GLY A 289 2.13 4.36 21.23
C GLY A 289 2.88 4.22 19.91
N GLU A 290 4.09 3.67 19.96
CA GLU A 290 4.89 3.53 18.73
C GLU A 290 4.27 2.49 17.78
N PRO A 291 4.02 2.85 16.51
CA PRO A 291 3.59 1.90 15.49
C PRO A 291 4.65 0.82 15.28
N SER A 292 4.20 -0.41 15.02
CA SER A 292 5.12 -1.52 14.72
C SER A 292 5.87 -1.36 13.39
N ASP A 293 5.37 -0.51 12.49
CA ASP A 293 5.90 -0.28 11.15
C ASP A 293 5.45 1.10 10.60
N PRO A 294 6.04 2.21 11.11
CA PRO A 294 5.53 3.56 10.84
C PRO A 294 5.67 4.01 9.38
N ASP A 295 6.56 3.40 8.61
CA ASP A 295 6.87 3.82 7.23
C ASP A 295 6.70 2.69 6.19
N HIS A 296 6.24 1.50 6.59
CA HIS A 296 6.33 0.29 5.76
C HIS A 296 7.77 -0.03 5.31
N LEU A 297 8.74 0.24 6.19
CA LEU A 297 10.16 0.04 5.91
C LEU A 297 10.79 -0.95 6.88
N VAL A 298 11.42 -1.97 6.33
CA VAL A 298 12.23 -2.95 7.06
C VAL A 298 13.66 -2.44 7.21
N ALA A 299 14.21 -2.53 8.42
CA ALA A 299 15.61 -2.21 8.66
C ALA A 299 16.52 -3.26 7.99
N ALA A 300 17.45 -2.80 7.15
CA ALA A 300 18.44 -3.62 6.45
C ALA A 300 19.83 -2.99 6.57
N GLY A 301 20.54 -3.34 7.65
CA GLY A 301 21.81 -2.70 7.99
C GLY A 301 21.59 -1.25 8.42
N THR A 302 22.23 -0.30 7.72
CA THR A 302 22.03 1.15 7.93
C THR A 302 20.88 1.72 7.11
N SER A 303 20.29 0.92 6.22
CA SER A 303 19.24 1.34 5.30
C SER A 303 17.87 0.93 5.83
N ARG A 304 16.83 1.64 5.39
CA ARG A 304 15.42 1.27 5.60
C ARG A 304 14.82 1.00 4.23
N LEU A 305 14.30 -0.20 4.01
CA LEU A 305 13.86 -0.66 2.71
C LEU A 305 12.36 -0.87 2.71
N PHE A 306 11.68 -0.40 1.68
CA PHE A 306 10.28 -0.70 1.44
C PHE A 306 10.16 -2.14 0.96
N VAL A 307 9.36 -2.96 1.65
CA VAL A 307 9.23 -4.41 1.41
C VAL A 307 7.77 -4.80 1.31
N GLU A 308 7.44 -5.63 0.32
CA GLU A 308 6.15 -6.28 0.21
C GLU A 308 6.35 -7.80 0.22
N LYS A 309 5.49 -8.49 0.98
CA LYS A 309 5.53 -9.93 1.15
C LYS A 309 4.15 -10.53 0.90
N THR A 310 4.07 -11.58 0.10
CA THR A 310 2.81 -12.25 -0.22
C THR A 310 3.05 -13.73 -0.50
N GLY A 311 2.04 -14.56 -0.19
CA GLY A 311 2.11 -16.00 -0.41
C GLY A 311 2.80 -16.76 0.71
N THR A 312 2.93 -18.07 0.51
CA THR A 312 3.57 -19.01 1.45
C THR A 312 4.37 -20.07 0.70
N GLY A 313 5.36 -20.63 1.38
CA GLY A 313 6.25 -21.64 0.82
C GLY A 313 7.70 -21.15 0.81
N PRO A 314 8.58 -21.82 0.03
CA PRO A 314 9.98 -21.39 -0.12
C PRO A 314 10.09 -19.92 -0.53
N ALA A 315 11.08 -19.21 0.01
CA ALA A 315 11.27 -17.80 -0.30
C ALA A 315 11.76 -17.60 -1.74
N VAL A 316 11.18 -16.59 -2.41
CA VAL A 316 11.70 -16.02 -3.64
C VAL A 316 11.79 -14.51 -3.49
N VAL A 317 12.99 -13.96 -3.69
CA VAL A 317 13.22 -12.51 -3.63
C VAL A 317 13.27 -11.92 -5.03
N LEU A 318 12.51 -10.84 -5.24
CA LEU A 318 12.45 -10.12 -6.52
C LEU A 318 13.23 -8.80 -6.42
N ILE A 319 14.26 -8.64 -7.26
CA ILE A 319 15.19 -7.51 -7.26
C ILE A 319 15.04 -6.72 -8.56
N HIS A 320 14.60 -5.48 -8.50
CA HIS A 320 14.36 -4.67 -9.70
C HIS A 320 15.65 -4.05 -10.26
N GLY A 321 15.58 -3.56 -11.50
CA GLY A 321 16.65 -2.86 -12.18
C GLY A 321 16.75 -1.36 -11.89
N LEU A 322 17.71 -0.70 -12.54
CA LEU A 322 17.88 0.76 -12.48
C LEU A 322 16.61 1.47 -12.96
N GLY A 323 16.05 2.34 -12.12
CA GLY A 323 14.80 3.05 -12.40
C GLY A 323 13.54 2.21 -12.28
N GLY A 324 13.64 1.01 -11.71
CA GLY A 324 12.50 0.19 -11.32
C GLY A 324 12.07 0.39 -9.86
N SER A 325 11.07 -0.38 -9.46
CA SER A 325 10.57 -0.55 -8.10
C SER A 325 9.98 -1.97 -7.99
N THR A 326 9.44 -2.35 -6.82
CA THR A 326 8.69 -3.61 -6.64
C THR A 326 7.54 -3.77 -7.63
N THR A 327 7.00 -2.65 -8.15
CA THR A 327 5.90 -2.60 -9.14
C THR A 327 6.27 -3.24 -10.47
N VAL A 328 7.56 -3.33 -10.82
CA VAL A 328 8.02 -4.02 -12.05
C VAL A 328 7.58 -5.48 -12.08
N TYR A 329 7.43 -6.08 -10.89
CA TYR A 329 7.03 -7.47 -10.74
C TYR A 329 5.55 -7.67 -10.43
N GLU A 330 4.75 -6.60 -10.38
CA GLU A 330 3.31 -6.68 -10.09
C GLU A 330 2.59 -7.77 -10.91
N PRO A 331 2.84 -7.93 -12.23
CA PRO A 331 2.14 -8.95 -13.00
C PRO A 331 2.49 -10.38 -12.62
N GLN A 332 3.62 -10.62 -11.93
CA GLN A 332 4.08 -11.95 -11.53
C GLN A 332 3.66 -12.33 -10.10
N VAL A 333 3.36 -11.36 -9.22
CA VAL A 333 3.23 -11.61 -7.77
C VAL A 333 2.18 -12.65 -7.45
N ALA A 334 0.95 -12.47 -7.95
CA ALA A 334 -0.16 -13.38 -7.62
C ALA A 334 0.17 -14.83 -8.00
N ALA A 335 0.69 -15.05 -9.20
CA ALA A 335 1.01 -16.37 -9.72
C ALA A 335 2.20 -17.04 -9.01
N LEU A 336 3.20 -16.27 -8.59
CA LEU A 336 4.32 -16.80 -7.81
C LEU A 336 3.91 -17.10 -6.36
N ALA A 337 3.04 -16.27 -5.78
CA ALA A 337 2.54 -16.42 -4.41
C ALA A 337 1.70 -17.68 -4.18
N GLU A 338 1.21 -18.33 -5.25
CA GLU A 338 0.53 -19.63 -5.17
C GLU A 338 1.42 -20.75 -4.61
N THR A 339 2.75 -20.64 -4.76
CA THR A 339 3.70 -21.70 -4.40
C THR A 339 4.89 -21.23 -3.57
N HIS A 340 5.13 -19.92 -3.50
CA HIS A 340 6.28 -19.33 -2.84
C HIS A 340 5.87 -18.20 -1.89
N THR A 341 6.73 -17.95 -0.90
CA THR A 341 6.73 -16.67 -0.19
C THR A 341 7.47 -15.66 -1.07
N VAL A 342 6.72 -14.79 -1.75
CA VAL A 342 7.27 -13.76 -2.64
C VAL A 342 7.63 -12.55 -1.81
N LEU A 343 8.91 -12.22 -1.76
CA LEU A 343 9.42 -11.00 -1.13
C LEU A 343 9.98 -10.08 -2.21
N ARG A 344 9.42 -8.88 -2.34
CA ARG A 344 9.92 -7.85 -3.26
C ARG A 344 10.23 -6.61 -2.47
N TYR A 345 11.30 -5.93 -2.81
CA TYR A 345 11.71 -4.73 -2.12
C TYR A 345 12.25 -3.69 -3.09
N ASP A 346 12.15 -2.42 -2.70
CA ASP A 346 12.78 -1.32 -3.42
C ASP A 346 14.25 -1.22 -2.95
N LEU A 347 15.20 -1.27 -3.88
CA LEU A 347 16.61 -1.03 -3.59
C LEU A 347 16.78 0.36 -2.96
N SER A 348 17.73 0.53 -2.03
CA SER A 348 18.03 1.85 -1.44
C SER A 348 18.21 2.93 -2.52
N GLY A 349 17.50 4.05 -2.37
CA GLY A 349 17.43 5.14 -3.35
C GLY A 349 16.60 4.87 -4.61
N HIS A 350 15.72 3.87 -4.60
CA HIS A 350 14.74 3.61 -5.65
C HIS A 350 13.33 3.49 -5.06
N GLY A 351 12.33 3.70 -5.91
CA GLY A 351 10.92 3.53 -5.53
C GLY A 351 10.60 4.27 -4.24
N ARG A 352 10.16 3.52 -3.22
CA ARG A 352 9.78 4.03 -1.90
C ARG A 352 10.88 3.89 -0.85
N SER A 353 11.99 3.23 -1.17
CA SER A 353 13.13 3.12 -0.25
C SER A 353 13.93 4.42 -0.23
N PRO A 354 14.10 5.08 0.93
CA PRO A 354 14.88 6.30 1.03
C PRO A 354 16.35 6.10 0.62
N VAL A 355 17.00 7.21 0.27
CA VAL A 355 18.43 7.22 0.00
C VAL A 355 19.19 7.13 1.32
N ALA A 356 19.87 6.01 1.58
CA ALA A 356 20.66 5.81 2.80
C ALA A 356 22.14 6.25 2.68
N GLY A 357 22.57 6.69 1.49
CA GLY A 357 23.95 7.09 1.20
C GLY A 357 24.33 6.91 -0.28
N PRO A 358 25.62 6.98 -0.63
CA PRO A 358 26.08 6.63 -1.97
C PRO A 358 25.80 5.17 -2.30
N ASN A 359 25.13 4.92 -3.42
CA ASN A 359 24.78 3.57 -3.84
C ASN A 359 25.99 2.81 -4.41
N SER A 360 26.02 1.49 -4.21
CA SER A 360 26.98 0.58 -4.83
C SER A 360 26.37 -0.83 -4.94
N ILE A 361 26.84 -1.63 -5.90
CA ILE A 361 26.39 -3.03 -6.03
C ILE A 361 26.68 -3.82 -4.75
N THR A 362 27.87 -3.66 -4.17
CA THR A 362 28.24 -4.32 -2.92
C THR A 362 27.43 -3.83 -1.73
N GLY A 363 27.08 -2.55 -1.68
CA GLY A 363 26.16 -2.00 -0.68
C GLY A 363 24.79 -2.68 -0.74
N TRP A 364 24.19 -2.78 -1.93
CA TRP A 364 22.91 -3.48 -2.10
C TRP A 364 22.99 -4.98 -1.82
N VAL A 365 24.14 -5.62 -2.02
CA VAL A 365 24.39 -7.03 -1.63
C VAL A 365 24.34 -7.19 -0.11
N GLU A 366 24.97 -6.29 0.65
CA GLU A 366 24.93 -6.32 2.11
C GLU A 366 23.54 -5.96 2.66
N GLU A 367 22.84 -5.02 2.02
CA GLU A 367 21.45 -4.71 2.34
C GLU A 367 20.53 -5.90 2.11
N LEU A 368 20.67 -6.61 0.98
CA LEU A 368 19.92 -7.84 0.71
C LEU A 368 20.20 -8.90 1.78
N LYS A 369 21.47 -9.09 2.18
CA LYS A 369 21.82 -10.02 3.26
C LYS A 369 21.11 -9.64 4.56
N ALA A 370 21.18 -8.37 4.95
CA ALA A 370 20.58 -7.89 6.19
C ALA A 370 19.05 -8.01 6.16
N LEU A 371 18.43 -7.74 5.01
CA LEU A 371 16.99 -7.92 4.81
C LEU A 371 16.59 -9.39 4.97
N LEU A 372 17.31 -10.32 4.35
CA LEU A 372 17.05 -11.76 4.53
C LEU A 372 17.20 -12.19 5.99
N ASP A 373 18.20 -11.67 6.70
CA ASP A 373 18.41 -11.97 8.12
C ASP A 373 17.26 -11.40 8.99
N ALA A 374 16.78 -10.19 8.71
CA ALA A 374 15.64 -9.57 9.41
C ALA A 374 14.32 -10.34 9.18
N GLU A 375 14.16 -10.92 7.99
CA GLU A 375 12.99 -11.71 7.60
C GLU A 375 13.08 -13.19 7.99
N GLY A 376 14.21 -13.61 8.61
CA GLY A 376 14.43 -15.00 8.99
C GLY A 376 14.58 -15.96 7.81
N ILE A 377 15.02 -15.48 6.64
CA ILE A 377 15.16 -16.27 5.42
C ILE A 377 16.60 -16.79 5.31
N GLU A 378 16.79 -18.07 5.61
CA GLU A 378 18.11 -18.72 5.53
C GLU A 378 18.56 -18.95 4.09
N GLN A 379 17.66 -19.35 3.19
CA GLN A 379 17.95 -19.57 1.78
C GLN A 379 16.78 -19.13 0.90
N THR A 380 17.07 -18.55 -0.27
CA THR A 380 16.04 -18.03 -1.19
C THR A 380 16.40 -18.28 -2.65
N ALA A 381 15.38 -18.38 -3.51
CA ALA A 381 15.58 -18.13 -4.94
C ALA A 381 15.67 -16.61 -5.18
N LEU A 382 16.47 -16.16 -6.13
CA LEU A 382 16.52 -14.74 -6.54
C LEU A 382 16.03 -14.59 -7.98
N VAL A 383 15.10 -13.67 -8.18
CA VAL A 383 14.65 -13.22 -9.50
C VAL A 383 15.08 -11.77 -9.64
N ALA A 384 15.88 -11.44 -10.65
CA ALA A 384 16.48 -10.13 -10.76
C ALA A 384 16.42 -9.57 -12.17
N HIS A 385 16.24 -8.26 -12.28
CA HIS A 385 16.11 -7.55 -13.55
C HIS A 385 17.23 -6.54 -13.76
N SER A 386 17.81 -6.49 -14.96
CA SER A 386 18.76 -5.44 -15.37
C SER A 386 19.90 -5.25 -14.35
N MET A 387 20.16 -4.04 -13.86
CA MET A 387 21.15 -3.77 -12.81
C MET A 387 20.98 -4.67 -11.56
N GLY A 388 19.76 -5.01 -11.18
CA GLY A 388 19.49 -5.93 -10.06
C GLY A 388 20.12 -7.30 -10.28
N THR A 389 20.37 -7.71 -11.54
CA THR A 389 21.06 -8.96 -11.86
C THR A 389 22.51 -8.95 -11.36
N LEU A 390 23.20 -7.80 -11.40
CA LEU A 390 24.53 -7.66 -10.81
C LEU A 390 24.49 -7.81 -9.28
N VAL A 391 23.45 -7.28 -8.63
CA VAL A 391 23.23 -7.48 -7.18
C VAL A 391 23.02 -8.96 -6.90
N ALA A 392 22.12 -9.63 -7.62
CA ALA A 392 21.81 -11.05 -7.43
C ALA A 392 23.02 -11.96 -7.69
N THR A 393 23.76 -11.75 -8.79
CA THR A 393 24.93 -12.57 -9.11
C THR A 393 26.09 -12.30 -8.16
N THR A 394 26.28 -11.06 -7.72
CA THR A 394 27.32 -10.75 -6.71
C THR A 394 26.97 -11.34 -5.36
N PHE A 395 25.69 -11.29 -4.97
CA PHE A 395 25.20 -11.94 -3.76
C PHE A 395 25.41 -13.46 -3.83
N ALA A 396 25.05 -14.10 -4.95
CA ALA A 396 25.23 -15.55 -5.11
C ALA A 396 26.70 -15.99 -5.11
N ALA A 397 27.61 -15.19 -5.69
CA ALA A 397 29.04 -15.47 -5.64
C ALA A 397 29.64 -15.26 -4.23
N THR A 398 29.13 -14.28 -3.48
CA THR A 398 29.63 -13.93 -2.13
C THR A 398 29.05 -14.83 -1.05
N TYR A 399 27.77 -15.20 -1.17
CA TYR A 399 26.99 -15.96 -0.20
C TYR A 399 26.30 -17.17 -0.87
N PRO A 400 27.07 -18.13 -1.42
CA PRO A 400 26.52 -19.22 -2.23
C PRO A 400 25.50 -20.08 -1.48
N ASP A 401 25.68 -20.29 -0.18
CA ASP A 401 24.77 -21.11 0.64
C ASP A 401 23.38 -20.45 0.84
N ARG A 402 23.28 -19.14 0.62
CA ARG A 402 22.04 -18.35 0.81
C ARG A 402 21.13 -18.36 -0.42
N VAL A 403 21.59 -18.90 -1.56
CA VAL A 403 20.85 -18.88 -2.83
C VAL A 403 20.53 -20.30 -3.26
N SER A 404 19.26 -20.59 -3.56
CA SER A 404 18.85 -21.88 -4.12
C SER A 404 18.82 -21.87 -5.65
N LYS A 405 18.42 -20.75 -6.26
CA LYS A 405 18.29 -20.56 -7.72
C LYS A 405 18.44 -19.10 -8.12
N LEU A 406 18.80 -18.86 -9.38
CA LEU A 406 18.85 -17.52 -9.98
C LEU A 406 18.00 -17.44 -11.26
N ALA A 407 17.08 -16.51 -11.34
CA ALA A 407 16.45 -16.10 -12.60
C ALA A 407 16.87 -14.67 -12.93
N LEU A 408 17.53 -14.48 -14.06
CA LEU A 408 18.12 -13.21 -14.49
C LEU A 408 17.41 -12.71 -15.75
N LEU A 409 16.65 -11.63 -15.60
CA LEU A 409 15.87 -10.99 -16.65
C LEU A 409 16.67 -9.81 -17.23
N GLY A 410 17.15 -9.95 -18.46
CA GLY A 410 18.06 -9.00 -19.09
C GLY A 410 19.35 -8.80 -18.29
N PRO A 411 20.13 -9.87 -17.99
CA PRO A 411 21.35 -9.77 -17.21
C PRO A 411 22.36 -8.80 -17.81
N VAL A 412 22.97 -7.98 -16.98
CA VAL A 412 24.01 -7.03 -17.41
C VAL A 412 25.36 -7.39 -16.79
N LYS A 413 26.43 -7.03 -17.50
CA LYS A 413 27.82 -7.12 -17.03
C LYS A 413 28.36 -5.73 -16.71
N ALA A 414 29.51 -5.68 -16.05
CA ALA A 414 30.32 -4.48 -15.91
C ALA A 414 30.48 -3.78 -17.26
N GLN A 415 30.16 -2.48 -17.27
CA GLN A 415 30.08 -1.69 -18.49
C GLN A 415 31.48 -1.42 -19.08
N PRO A 416 31.64 -1.41 -20.42
CA PRO A 416 32.86 -0.89 -21.04
C PRO A 416 32.97 0.63 -20.82
N ASP A 417 34.18 1.19 -20.95
CA ASP A 417 34.47 2.60 -20.61
C ASP A 417 33.57 3.63 -21.30
N ALA A 418 33.22 3.39 -22.56
CA ALA A 418 32.30 4.24 -23.31
C ALA A 418 30.89 4.26 -22.67
N ALA A 419 30.38 3.09 -22.29
CA ALA A 419 29.08 2.98 -21.62
C ALA A 419 29.13 3.57 -20.20
N LYS A 420 30.22 3.36 -19.44
CA LYS A 420 30.44 4.02 -18.14
C LYS A 420 30.35 5.53 -18.25
N THR A 421 30.99 6.12 -19.27
CA THR A 421 30.96 7.56 -19.51
C THR A 421 29.55 8.06 -19.80
N ALA A 422 28.79 7.33 -20.63
CA ALA A 422 27.39 7.66 -20.93
C ALA A 422 26.47 7.54 -19.70
N THR A 423 26.65 6.50 -18.89
CA THR A 423 25.89 6.31 -17.64
C THR A 423 26.17 7.43 -16.63
N ARG A 424 27.42 7.86 -16.47
CA ARG A 424 27.77 9.03 -15.63
C ARG A 424 27.24 10.34 -16.20
N ALA A 425 27.16 10.49 -17.52
CA ALA A 425 26.52 11.65 -18.14
C ALA A 425 25.01 11.68 -17.84
N ARG A 426 24.34 10.53 -17.92
CA ARG A 426 22.92 10.39 -17.51
C ARG A 426 22.72 10.80 -16.06
N ALA A 427 23.60 10.38 -15.14
CA ALA A 427 23.54 10.78 -13.73
C ALA A 427 23.58 12.32 -13.56
N ARG A 428 24.44 13.02 -14.30
CA ARG A 428 24.49 14.49 -14.29
C ARG A 428 23.21 15.11 -14.85
N THR A 429 22.71 14.62 -15.98
CA THR A 429 21.46 15.11 -16.58
C THR A 429 20.27 14.96 -15.61
N VAL A 430 20.19 13.85 -14.88
CA VAL A 430 19.13 13.66 -13.87
C VAL A 430 19.28 14.61 -12.68
N ARG A 431 20.50 14.85 -12.20
CA ARG A 431 20.75 15.81 -11.12
C ARG A 431 20.35 17.24 -11.51
N GLU A 432 20.52 17.61 -12.78
CA GLU A 432 20.23 18.96 -13.28
C GLU A 432 18.75 19.15 -13.67
N GLY A 433 18.14 18.14 -14.31
CA GLY A 433 16.83 18.25 -14.95
C GLY A 433 15.75 17.30 -14.40
N GLY A 434 16.06 16.52 -13.36
CA GLY A 434 15.16 15.50 -12.83
C GLY A 434 14.99 14.29 -13.77
N MET A 435 14.10 13.37 -13.40
CA MET A 435 13.86 12.15 -14.19
C MET A 435 13.23 12.44 -15.56
N SER A 436 12.44 13.51 -15.68
CA SER A 436 11.82 13.90 -16.96
C SER A 436 12.85 14.21 -18.05
N ALA A 437 14.05 14.66 -17.68
CA ALA A 437 15.14 14.94 -18.62
C ALA A 437 15.70 13.68 -19.31
N VAL A 438 15.45 12.49 -18.76
CA VAL A 438 15.99 11.22 -19.30
C VAL A 438 14.93 10.16 -19.59
N ALA A 439 13.72 10.26 -19.03
CA ALA A 439 12.70 9.22 -19.10
C ALA A 439 12.37 8.79 -20.54
N ASP A 440 12.09 9.74 -21.43
CA ASP A 440 11.73 9.44 -22.84
C ASP A 440 12.92 8.86 -23.62
N THR A 441 14.14 9.29 -23.31
CA THR A 441 15.35 8.72 -23.90
C THR A 441 15.56 7.28 -23.46
N ILE A 442 15.32 6.98 -22.17
CA ILE A 442 15.42 5.63 -21.63
C ILE A 442 14.34 4.73 -22.26
N LEU A 443 13.09 5.20 -22.38
CA LEU A 443 12.00 4.46 -23.01
C LEU A 443 12.30 4.07 -24.45
N GLY A 444 12.82 5.00 -25.25
CA GLY A 444 13.20 4.73 -26.64
C GLY A 444 14.33 3.71 -26.76
N ALA A 445 15.24 3.68 -25.79
CA ALA A 445 16.37 2.74 -25.78
C ALA A 445 16.01 1.37 -25.21
N ALA A 446 15.10 1.31 -24.23
CA ALA A 446 14.85 0.11 -23.43
C ALA A 446 13.68 -0.75 -23.96
N LEU A 447 12.62 -0.15 -24.49
CA LEU A 447 11.46 -0.91 -24.99
C LEU A 447 11.67 -1.40 -26.42
N SER A 448 11.03 -2.52 -26.76
CA SER A 448 10.98 -3.02 -28.14
C SER A 448 10.17 -2.11 -29.07
N SER A 449 10.42 -2.20 -30.37
CA SER A 449 9.58 -1.54 -31.38
C SER A 449 8.13 -2.01 -31.30
N THR A 450 7.92 -3.31 -31.08
CA THR A 450 6.59 -3.91 -30.90
C THR A 450 5.83 -3.27 -29.74
N THR A 451 6.47 -3.06 -28.60
CA THR A 451 5.84 -2.40 -27.44
C THR A 451 5.47 -0.95 -27.74
N HIS A 452 6.35 -0.17 -28.39
CA HIS A 452 6.05 1.21 -28.79
C HIS A 452 4.86 1.29 -29.75
N GLU A 453 4.75 0.35 -30.68
CA GLU A 453 3.70 0.36 -31.71
C GLU A 453 2.35 -0.17 -31.19
N SER A 454 2.35 -1.16 -30.30
CA SER A 454 1.15 -1.93 -29.97
C SER A 454 0.74 -1.94 -28.49
N LYS A 455 1.58 -1.44 -27.57
CA LYS A 455 1.36 -1.53 -26.12
C LYS A 455 1.50 -0.15 -25.42
N PRO A 456 0.64 0.84 -25.75
CA PRO A 456 0.74 2.19 -25.21
C PRO A 456 0.59 2.25 -23.68
N VAL A 457 -0.17 1.33 -23.07
CA VAL A 457 -0.30 1.23 -21.60
C VAL A 457 1.02 0.79 -20.97
N THR A 458 1.73 -0.19 -21.57
CA THR A 458 3.07 -0.60 -21.11
C THR A 458 4.07 0.55 -21.23
N VAL A 459 4.04 1.30 -22.35
CA VAL A 459 4.89 2.48 -22.52
C VAL A 459 4.62 3.51 -21.42
N ALA A 460 3.35 3.82 -21.15
CA ALA A 460 2.96 4.75 -20.08
C ALA A 460 3.38 4.23 -18.70
N ALA A 461 3.17 2.96 -18.40
CA ALA A 461 3.54 2.36 -17.12
C ALA A 461 5.06 2.46 -16.85
N VAL A 462 5.90 2.10 -17.84
CA VAL A 462 7.36 2.22 -17.71
C VAL A 462 7.79 3.68 -17.58
N ARG A 463 7.09 4.60 -18.28
CA ARG A 463 7.35 6.03 -18.16
C ARG A 463 7.07 6.55 -16.75
N GLU A 464 5.92 6.21 -16.18
CA GLU A 464 5.56 6.62 -14.82
C GLU A 464 6.47 5.98 -13.77
N LEU A 465 6.91 4.73 -13.97
CA LEU A 465 7.92 4.11 -13.09
C LEU A 465 9.23 4.90 -13.06
N LEU A 466 9.70 5.36 -14.23
CA LEU A 466 10.89 6.18 -14.33
C LEU A 466 10.67 7.57 -13.73
N LEU A 467 9.53 8.21 -13.99
CA LEU A 467 9.22 9.54 -13.46
C LEU A 467 9.00 9.55 -11.95
N GLY A 468 8.55 8.44 -11.37
CA GLY A 468 8.37 8.27 -9.93
C GLY A 468 9.65 8.06 -9.13
N GLN A 469 10.82 7.96 -9.78
CA GLN A 469 12.09 7.79 -9.06
C GLN A 469 12.59 9.10 -8.44
N ASP A 470 13.21 9.00 -7.27
CA ASP A 470 13.99 10.10 -6.71
C ASP A 470 15.21 10.40 -7.62
N PRO A 471 15.36 11.65 -8.12
CA PRO A 471 16.47 11.98 -9.02
C PRO A 471 17.86 11.77 -8.40
N ALA A 472 18.03 12.02 -7.10
CA ALA A 472 19.33 11.86 -6.45
C ALA A 472 19.69 10.37 -6.28
N GLY A 473 18.73 9.54 -5.88
CA GLY A 473 18.84 8.10 -5.79
C GLY A 473 19.14 7.45 -7.14
N TYR A 474 18.39 7.79 -8.19
CA TYR A 474 18.64 7.30 -9.55
C TYR A 474 20.01 7.72 -10.08
N ALA A 475 20.42 8.98 -9.87
CA ALA A 475 21.74 9.45 -10.27
C ALA A 475 22.86 8.70 -9.51
N SER A 476 22.69 8.44 -8.21
CA SER A 476 23.63 7.65 -7.42
C SER A 476 23.71 6.20 -7.94
N ALA A 477 22.57 5.60 -8.29
CA ALA A 477 22.50 4.28 -8.89
C ALA A 477 23.18 4.20 -10.27
N CYS A 478 23.11 5.25 -11.08
CA CYS A 478 23.89 5.35 -12.32
C CYS A 478 25.41 5.32 -12.05
N GLU A 479 25.89 6.04 -11.03
CA GLU A 479 27.30 6.02 -10.64
C GLU A 479 27.71 4.61 -10.14
N ALA A 480 26.84 3.98 -9.35
CA ALA A 480 27.02 2.60 -8.88
C ALA A 480 27.17 1.61 -10.05
N LEU A 481 26.27 1.67 -11.03
CA LEU A 481 26.31 0.83 -12.23
C LEU A 481 27.56 1.09 -13.08
N ALA A 482 27.98 2.36 -13.20
CA ALA A 482 29.20 2.70 -13.92
C ALA A 482 30.48 2.26 -13.19
N ALA A 483 30.43 2.09 -11.87
CA ALA A 483 31.52 1.58 -11.04
C ALA A 483 31.48 0.06 -10.85
N ALA A 484 30.40 -0.61 -11.26
CA ALA A 484 30.21 -2.03 -11.03
C ALA A 484 31.29 -2.90 -11.69
N GLU A 485 31.67 -3.95 -10.99
CA GLU A 485 32.56 -5.01 -11.46
C GLU A 485 31.76 -6.30 -11.67
N ASN A 486 32.28 -7.20 -12.50
CA ASN A 486 31.67 -8.51 -12.66
C ASN A 486 32.00 -9.38 -11.45
N PRO A 487 31.03 -10.10 -10.87
CA PRO A 487 31.35 -11.16 -9.93
C PRO A 487 32.02 -12.33 -10.64
N ASP A 488 32.54 -13.29 -9.86
CA ASP A 488 33.00 -14.56 -10.40
C ASP A 488 31.78 -15.41 -10.83
N PHE A 489 31.29 -15.17 -12.03
CA PHE A 489 30.14 -15.88 -12.60
C PHE A 489 30.34 -17.41 -12.60
N ALA A 490 31.58 -17.90 -12.75
CA ALA A 490 31.87 -19.32 -12.80
C ALA A 490 31.76 -20.00 -11.41
N SER A 491 31.84 -19.22 -10.33
CA SER A 491 31.63 -19.73 -8.96
C SER A 491 30.16 -20.08 -8.65
N ILE A 492 29.23 -19.56 -9.46
CA ILE A 492 27.78 -19.73 -9.26
C ILE A 492 27.37 -21.09 -9.82
N SER A 493 27.08 -22.04 -8.93
CA SER A 493 26.76 -23.44 -9.28
C SER A 493 25.28 -23.81 -9.19
N VAL A 494 24.45 -22.92 -8.66
CA VAL A 494 22.99 -23.09 -8.59
C VAL A 494 22.36 -23.08 -9.98
N PRO A 495 21.14 -23.63 -10.16
CA PRO A 495 20.40 -23.48 -11.41
C PRO A 495 20.21 -22.01 -11.79
N VAL A 496 20.42 -21.68 -13.06
CA VAL A 496 20.27 -20.32 -13.61
C VAL A 496 19.28 -20.30 -14.77
N LEU A 497 18.29 -19.42 -14.73
CA LEU A 497 17.46 -19.05 -15.87
C LEU A 497 17.93 -17.70 -16.39
N LEU A 498 18.39 -17.66 -17.64
CA LEU A 498 18.63 -16.43 -18.39
C LEU A 498 17.40 -16.15 -19.25
N LEU A 499 16.81 -14.98 -19.09
CA LEU A 499 15.67 -14.53 -19.87
C LEU A 499 15.99 -13.18 -20.51
N THR A 500 15.87 -13.09 -21.83
CA THR A 500 16.02 -11.83 -22.57
C THR A 500 14.97 -11.73 -23.68
N GLY A 501 14.78 -10.55 -24.26
CA GLY A 501 14.00 -10.35 -25.47
C GLY A 501 14.88 -10.17 -26.71
N ASP A 502 14.38 -10.57 -27.88
CA ASP A 502 15.08 -10.32 -29.15
C ASP A 502 15.17 -8.82 -29.53
N GLY A 503 14.33 -7.99 -28.90
CA GLY A 503 14.34 -6.54 -28.98
C GLY A 503 15.09 -5.85 -27.84
N ASP A 504 15.71 -6.60 -26.90
CA ASP A 504 16.46 -6.02 -25.79
C ASP A 504 17.82 -5.49 -26.27
N LYS A 505 17.93 -4.16 -26.33
CA LYS A 505 19.16 -3.45 -26.73
C LYS A 505 20.14 -3.25 -25.57
N VAL A 506 19.70 -3.45 -24.33
CA VAL A 506 20.49 -3.26 -23.11
C VAL A 506 21.17 -4.57 -22.71
N SER A 507 20.47 -5.69 -22.79
CA SER A 507 21.00 -7.05 -22.61
C SER A 507 20.69 -7.93 -23.84
N PRO A 508 21.38 -7.72 -24.98
CA PRO A 508 21.11 -8.48 -26.20
C PRO A 508 21.29 -9.99 -26.03
N VAL A 509 20.68 -10.76 -26.93
CA VAL A 509 20.78 -12.23 -26.97
C VAL A 509 22.24 -12.72 -26.91
N ALA A 510 23.15 -12.07 -27.64
CA ALA A 510 24.58 -12.45 -27.64
C ALA A 510 25.25 -12.35 -26.26
N VAL A 511 24.85 -11.38 -25.43
CA VAL A 511 25.34 -11.27 -24.04
C VAL A 511 24.86 -12.44 -23.19
N ASN A 512 23.61 -12.87 -23.42
CA ASN A 512 23.00 -13.99 -22.71
C ASN A 512 23.58 -15.34 -23.17
N GLU A 513 23.89 -15.51 -24.46
CA GLU A 513 24.61 -16.68 -24.98
C GLU A 513 26.02 -16.82 -24.39
N GLU A 514 26.72 -15.70 -24.19
CA GLU A 514 28.02 -15.71 -23.52
C GLU A 514 27.89 -16.17 -22.07
N LEU A 515 26.93 -15.61 -21.32
CA LEU A 515 26.66 -16.01 -19.93
C LEU A 515 26.22 -17.47 -19.82
N LEU A 516 25.41 -17.95 -20.76
CA LEU A 516 25.00 -19.35 -20.86
C LEU A 516 26.21 -20.30 -20.94
N GLY A 517 27.27 -19.89 -21.64
CA GLY A 517 28.51 -20.65 -21.74
C GLY A 517 29.39 -20.61 -20.49
N ILE A 518 29.13 -19.68 -19.56
CA ILE A 518 29.88 -19.54 -18.31
C ILE A 518 29.24 -20.34 -17.18
N TYR A 519 27.91 -20.28 -17.06
CA TYR A 519 27.18 -20.94 -15.98
C TYR A 519 27.10 -22.47 -16.22
N PRO A 520 27.42 -23.30 -15.21
CA PRO A 520 27.45 -24.75 -15.38
C PRO A 520 26.05 -25.36 -15.57
N SER A 521 25.01 -24.73 -15.04
CA SER A 521 23.62 -25.20 -15.09
C SER A 521 22.66 -24.07 -15.44
N ALA A 522 22.81 -23.53 -16.65
CA ALA A 522 21.95 -22.45 -17.16
C ALA A 522 21.02 -22.90 -18.31
N GLN A 523 19.85 -22.27 -18.38
CA GLN A 523 18.97 -22.29 -19.55
C GLN A 523 18.74 -20.87 -20.05
N LEU A 524 18.66 -20.70 -21.37
CA LEU A 524 18.37 -19.41 -22.02
C LEU A 524 16.98 -19.43 -22.64
N ASN A 525 16.19 -18.40 -22.35
CA ASN A 525 14.87 -18.16 -22.91
C ASN A 525 14.86 -16.80 -23.60
N VAL A 526 14.55 -16.78 -24.91
CA VAL A 526 14.45 -15.55 -25.70
C VAL A 526 12.98 -15.29 -26.01
N LEU A 527 12.47 -14.12 -25.64
CA LEU A 527 11.11 -13.67 -25.90
C LEU A 527 11.05 -12.88 -27.20
N GLU A 528 10.08 -13.19 -28.07
CA GLU A 528 9.90 -12.53 -29.36
C GLU A 528 9.19 -11.18 -29.21
N GLY A 529 9.74 -10.14 -29.83
CA GLY A 529 9.17 -8.79 -29.82
C GLY A 529 9.19 -8.13 -28.45
N VAL A 530 10.11 -8.52 -27.57
CA VAL A 530 10.23 -8.01 -26.19
C VAL A 530 11.53 -7.23 -26.03
N GLY A 531 11.46 -6.08 -25.36
CA GLY A 531 12.61 -5.26 -25.01
C GLY A 531 13.11 -5.56 -23.59
N HIS A 532 13.76 -4.57 -22.99
CA HIS A 532 14.45 -4.72 -21.71
C HIS A 532 13.49 -4.80 -20.51
N TRP A 533 12.24 -4.35 -20.62
CA TRP A 533 11.27 -4.36 -19.51
C TRP A 533 10.39 -5.61 -19.56
N HIS A 534 11.04 -6.78 -19.65
CA HIS A 534 10.42 -8.10 -19.86
C HIS A 534 9.12 -8.32 -19.09
N SER A 535 9.14 -8.11 -17.77
CA SER A 535 7.98 -8.33 -16.88
C SER A 535 6.75 -7.50 -17.22
N LEU A 536 6.93 -6.36 -17.89
CA LEU A 536 5.88 -5.42 -18.29
C LEU A 536 5.56 -5.51 -19.79
N GLU A 537 6.55 -5.87 -20.62
CA GLU A 537 6.38 -6.02 -22.06
C GLU A 537 5.71 -7.35 -22.42
N ASP A 538 6.02 -8.45 -21.73
CA ASP A 538 5.34 -9.74 -21.89
C ASP A 538 5.13 -10.43 -20.53
N PRO A 539 4.21 -9.90 -19.71
CA PRO A 539 3.98 -10.39 -18.35
C PRO A 539 3.61 -11.87 -18.30
N ALA A 540 2.82 -12.35 -19.27
CA ALA A 540 2.32 -13.73 -19.29
C ALA A 540 3.46 -14.73 -19.52
N SER A 541 4.29 -14.51 -20.56
CA SER A 541 5.41 -15.39 -20.85
C SER A 541 6.43 -15.38 -19.71
N VAL A 542 6.77 -14.20 -19.16
CA VAL A 542 7.70 -14.10 -18.03
C VAL A 542 7.17 -14.87 -16.82
N THR A 543 5.89 -14.68 -16.46
CA THR A 543 5.26 -15.39 -15.33
C THR A 543 5.36 -16.90 -15.51
N HIS A 544 4.99 -17.40 -16.69
CA HIS A 544 5.03 -18.83 -16.98
C HIS A 544 6.46 -19.39 -16.88
N ARG A 545 7.48 -18.70 -17.41
CA ARG A 545 8.88 -19.14 -17.31
C ARG A 545 9.39 -19.15 -15.87
N LEU A 546 9.01 -18.15 -15.06
CA LEU A 546 9.39 -18.10 -13.66
C LEU A 546 8.73 -19.22 -12.85
N GLN A 547 7.43 -19.45 -13.00
CA GLN A 547 6.74 -20.57 -12.33
C GLN A 547 7.39 -21.91 -12.70
N ASP A 548 7.59 -22.16 -14.00
CA ASP A 548 8.22 -23.38 -14.49
C ASP A 548 9.62 -23.62 -13.91
N PHE A 549 10.41 -22.55 -13.72
CA PHE A 549 11.77 -22.64 -13.22
C PHE A 549 11.82 -22.77 -11.68
N LEU A 550 10.99 -22.02 -10.97
CA LEU A 550 11.00 -21.96 -9.51
C LEU A 550 10.43 -23.23 -8.88
N VAL A 551 9.45 -23.89 -9.51
CA VAL A 551 8.83 -25.12 -8.98
C VAL A 551 9.66 -26.39 -9.23
N LYS A 552 10.47 -26.45 -10.31
CA LYS A 552 11.29 -27.64 -10.63
C LYS A 552 12.41 -27.84 -9.61
N PRO A 553 12.66 -29.04 -9.07
CA PRO A 553 13.69 -29.25 -8.06
C PRO A 553 15.10 -28.86 -8.52
#